data_AF-A0A067PDJ5-F1
#
_entry.id   AF-A0A067PDJ5-F1
#
_cell.length_a   1.000
_cell.length_b   1.000
_cell.length_c   1.000
_cell.angle_alpha   90.00
_cell.angle_beta   90.00
_cell.angle_gamma   90.00
#
_symmetry.space_group_name_H-M   'P 1'
#
loop_
_entity.id
_entity.type
_entity.pdbx_description
1 polymer ?
#
loop_
_entity_poly.entity_id
_entity_poly.type
_entity_poly.pdbx_seq_one_letter_code
_entity_poly.pdbx_strand_id
1 'polypeptide(L)'
;MIHHKLLFCDADDLFNQGDFEGARQLHVEAIAALTDNAFTIPIPAKDGGVRSEDYIRLGESVLCLSLLESYNAIAICCVKLNQREMALDWLEEVKVLVRNISLSLDEPIFGNLSSDWKGHHLDNRSYYSHLLTAAHTGAVIFYELGNTANVVHRRWTTQGTMTNLPDKYDQTGINDFTHYRKLDEFLKLRHPEPRLVTRLEVIDDTLQVRGSWQKIDTRKAGGIPGRHGFASFVWKGRLYVAGGEKSPQHDAYRDFWYINLRDPESGWHALPPYPVPEQQTDKFLGFSMAVHEDRAYLFTGRPVLDYFDLVAETWGQTRLFYKRDQEGSWPYKTMYLSDCAMVIVKGKIYVFGG
;
A
#
# COMPACT_ATOMS: atom_id res chain seq x y z
N MET A 1 1.12 -12.42 34.59
CA MET A 1 0.80 -11.00 34.27
C MET A 1 1.72 -9.98 34.95
N ILE A 2 2.19 -10.14 36.20
CA ILE A 2 3.04 -9.11 36.85
C ILE A 2 4.47 -9.06 36.27
N HIS A 3 5.01 -10.22 35.85
CA HIS A 3 6.41 -10.32 35.43
C HIS A 3 6.78 -9.45 34.22
N HIS A 4 5.98 -9.43 33.15
CA HIS A 4 6.29 -8.62 31.96
C HIS A 4 6.31 -7.11 32.26
N LYS A 5 5.50 -6.64 33.23
CA LYS A 5 5.47 -5.22 33.61
C LYS A 5 6.77 -4.79 34.30
N LEU A 6 7.35 -5.68 35.11
CA LEU A 6 8.66 -5.44 35.72
C LEU A 6 9.74 -5.36 34.65
N LEU A 7 9.72 -6.29 33.68
CA LEU A 7 10.66 -6.27 32.55
C LEU A 7 10.56 -4.97 31.74
N PHE A 8 9.36 -4.40 31.57
CA PHE A 8 9.21 -3.09 30.93
C PHE A 8 9.82 -1.94 31.71
N CYS A 9 9.57 -1.87 33.03
CA CYS A 9 10.18 -0.83 33.86
C CYS A 9 11.72 -0.91 33.83
N ASP A 10 12.27 -2.13 33.94
CA ASP A 10 13.71 -2.35 33.90
C ASP A 10 14.28 -1.99 32.50
N ALA A 11 13.55 -2.30 31.43
CA ALA A 11 13.93 -1.92 30.06
C ALA A 11 13.97 -0.40 29.86
N ASP A 12 12.97 0.32 30.38
CA ASP A 12 12.93 1.78 30.34
C ASP A 12 14.09 2.41 31.12
N ASP A 13 14.43 1.85 32.29
CA ASP A 13 15.56 2.29 33.08
C ASP A 13 16.89 2.12 32.33
N LEU A 14 17.10 0.96 31.69
CA LEU A 14 18.28 0.72 30.84
C LEU A 14 18.32 1.66 29.63
N PHE A 15 17.18 1.89 28.98
CA PHE A 15 17.09 2.80 27.85
C PHE A 15 17.50 4.23 28.26
N ASN A 16 17.02 4.70 29.41
CA ASN A 16 17.37 6.03 29.95
C ASN A 16 18.84 6.14 30.35
N GLN A 17 19.49 5.02 30.70
CA GLN A 17 20.93 4.95 30.96
C GLN A 17 21.77 4.88 29.68
N GLY A 18 21.13 4.75 28.50
CA GLY A 18 21.81 4.60 27.22
C GLY A 18 22.24 3.17 26.90
N ASP A 19 21.83 2.18 27.71
CA ASP A 19 22.04 0.76 27.43
C ASP A 19 20.91 0.24 26.52
N PHE A 20 21.01 0.59 25.23
CA PHE A 20 20.00 0.22 24.24
C PHE A 20 19.98 -1.28 23.94
N GLU A 21 21.11 -1.98 24.09
CA GLU A 21 21.19 -3.43 23.86
C GLU A 21 20.48 -4.18 25.00
N GLY A 22 20.76 -3.81 26.26
CA GLY A 22 20.09 -4.36 27.43
C GLY A 22 18.58 -4.07 27.43
N ALA A 23 18.19 -2.82 27.14
CA ALA A 23 16.77 -2.46 27.01
C ALA A 23 16.06 -3.29 25.91
N ARG A 24 16.69 -3.44 24.74
CA ARG A 24 16.17 -4.27 23.65
C ARG A 24 15.93 -5.71 24.10
N GLN A 25 16.91 -6.29 24.78
CA GLN A 25 16.85 -7.67 25.26
C GLN A 25 15.72 -7.88 26.27
N LEU A 26 15.54 -6.95 27.21
CA LEU A 26 14.45 -7.02 28.19
C LEU A 26 13.06 -6.91 27.54
N HIS A 27 12.90 -6.09 26.50
CA HIS A 27 11.63 -6.08 25.74
C HIS A 27 11.38 -7.40 24.99
N VAL A 28 12.41 -8.03 24.44
CA VAL A 28 12.28 -9.36 23.82
C VAL A 28 11.86 -10.41 24.85
N GLU A 29 12.45 -10.36 26.05
CA GLU A 29 12.06 -11.22 27.18
C GLU A 29 10.63 -10.94 27.66
N ALA A 30 10.20 -9.68 27.67
CA ALA A 30 8.83 -9.30 27.99
C ALA A 30 7.83 -9.87 26.97
N ILE A 31 8.15 -9.84 25.67
CA ILE A 31 7.35 -10.46 24.61
C ILE A 31 7.26 -11.98 24.81
N ALA A 32 8.39 -12.63 25.07
CA ALA A 32 8.46 -14.05 25.36
C ALA A 32 7.57 -14.42 26.57
N ALA A 33 7.61 -13.64 27.64
CA ALA A 33 6.78 -13.82 28.82
C ALA A 33 5.30 -13.48 28.61
N LEU A 34 4.98 -12.58 27.67
CA LEU A 34 3.59 -12.22 27.30
C LEU A 34 2.93 -13.29 26.42
N THR A 35 3.72 -13.95 25.58
CA THR A 35 3.24 -14.95 24.62
C THR A 35 3.46 -16.38 25.10
N ASP A 36 3.99 -16.57 26.31
CA ASP A 36 4.44 -17.86 26.85
C ASP A 36 5.37 -18.61 25.88
N ASN A 37 6.16 -17.89 25.08
CA ASN A 37 6.97 -18.41 23.98
C ASN A 37 6.17 -19.29 22.99
N ALA A 38 4.88 -19.03 22.82
CA ALA A 38 4.02 -19.85 21.98
C ALA A 38 4.44 -19.83 20.49
N PHE A 39 5.08 -18.76 20.04
CA PHE A 39 5.55 -18.60 18.65
C PHE A 39 6.73 -17.61 18.55
N THR A 40 7.41 -17.62 17.40
CA THR A 40 8.55 -16.73 17.12
C THR A 40 8.07 -15.37 16.59
N ILE A 41 8.65 -14.30 17.13
CA ILE A 41 8.40 -12.91 16.75
C ILE A 41 9.77 -12.23 16.50
N PRO A 42 9.97 -11.46 15.41
CA PRO A 42 9.03 -11.19 14.31
C PRO A 42 8.62 -12.44 13.52
N ILE A 43 7.43 -12.42 12.90
CA ILE A 43 6.94 -13.58 12.13
C ILE A 43 7.68 -13.67 10.79
N PRO A 44 8.30 -14.82 10.45
CA PRO A 44 9.01 -14.97 9.18
C PRO A 44 8.09 -14.83 7.96
N ALA A 45 8.51 -14.06 6.96
CA ALA A 45 7.73 -13.83 5.73
C ALA A 45 7.53 -15.07 4.82
N LYS A 46 8.04 -16.25 5.19
CA LYS A 46 8.19 -17.41 4.29
C LYS A 46 6.89 -18.17 3.99
N ASP A 47 5.83 -17.99 4.79
CA ASP A 47 4.59 -18.79 4.70
C ASP A 47 3.40 -18.06 4.05
N GLY A 48 3.68 -17.11 3.15
CA GLY A 48 2.68 -16.70 2.15
C GLY A 48 1.58 -15.76 2.62
N GLY A 49 1.70 -15.12 3.79
CA GLY A 49 0.77 -14.06 4.15
C GLY A 49 1.08 -13.33 5.46
N VAL A 50 0.56 -12.11 5.55
CA VAL A 50 0.50 -11.26 6.76
C VAL A 50 -0.53 -11.80 7.77
N ARG A 51 -1.06 -13.02 7.58
CA ARG A 51 -2.06 -13.65 8.46
C ARG A 51 -1.37 -14.64 9.40
N SER A 52 -1.62 -14.51 10.69
CA SER A 52 -1.09 -15.36 11.76
C SER A 52 -2.24 -15.76 12.69
N GLU A 53 -2.49 -17.07 12.77
CA GLU A 53 -3.47 -17.64 13.71
C GLU A 53 -3.05 -17.43 15.17
N ASP A 54 -1.74 -17.27 15.43
CA ASP A 54 -1.24 -16.99 16.77
C ASP A 54 -1.67 -15.59 17.22
N TYR A 55 -1.51 -14.59 16.35
CA TYR A 55 -1.99 -13.24 16.65
C TYR A 55 -3.50 -13.13 16.70
N ILE A 56 -4.22 -13.83 15.83
CA ILE A 56 -5.69 -13.86 15.85
C ILE A 56 -6.19 -14.42 17.19
N ARG A 57 -5.54 -15.49 17.69
CA ARG A 57 -5.90 -16.13 18.96
C ARG A 57 -5.59 -15.30 20.20
N LEU A 58 -4.70 -14.30 20.11
CA LEU A 58 -4.39 -13.46 21.27
C LEU A 58 -5.66 -12.81 21.83
N GLY A 59 -6.59 -12.37 20.97
CA GLY A 59 -7.98 -11.97 21.30
C GLY A 59 -8.17 -10.82 22.32
N GLU A 60 -7.17 -10.54 23.14
CA GLU A 60 -7.17 -9.63 24.26
C GLU A 60 -6.49 -8.32 23.87
N SER A 61 -7.25 -7.23 23.95
CA SER A 61 -6.78 -5.88 23.62
C SER A 61 -5.58 -5.43 24.48
N VAL A 62 -5.50 -5.88 25.73
CA VAL A 62 -4.41 -5.52 26.65
C VAL A 62 -3.09 -6.13 26.22
N LEU A 63 -3.07 -7.43 25.88
CA LEU A 63 -1.87 -8.10 25.38
C LEU A 63 -1.37 -7.45 24.09
N CYS A 64 -2.30 -7.11 23.19
CA CYS A 64 -1.98 -6.43 21.94
C CYS A 64 -1.28 -5.07 22.16
N LEU A 65 -1.76 -4.28 23.13
CA LEU A 65 -1.14 -2.99 23.45
C LEU A 65 0.29 -3.15 23.99
N SER A 66 0.51 -4.10 24.89
CA SER A 66 1.85 -4.37 25.43
C SER A 66 2.83 -4.89 24.36
N LEU A 67 2.34 -5.67 23.39
CA LEU A 67 3.16 -6.07 22.24
C LEU A 67 3.50 -4.87 21.34
N LEU A 68 2.52 -4.02 21.02
CA LEU A 68 2.74 -2.81 20.23
C LEU A 68 3.76 -1.85 20.87
N GLU A 69 3.70 -1.71 22.20
CA GLU A 69 4.67 -0.96 23.00
C GLU A 69 6.07 -1.56 22.87
N SER A 70 6.20 -2.87 23.10
CA SER A 70 7.47 -3.60 23.01
C SER A 70 8.11 -3.50 21.62
N TYR A 71 7.32 -3.67 20.56
CA TYR A 71 7.84 -3.64 19.18
C TYR A 71 8.38 -2.25 18.83
N ASN A 72 7.67 -1.20 19.22
CA ASN A 72 8.14 0.17 19.04
C ASN A 72 9.41 0.44 19.85
N ALA A 73 9.47 0.03 21.12
CA ALA A 73 10.62 0.24 21.97
C ALA A 73 11.88 -0.50 21.45
N ILE A 74 11.73 -1.75 21.02
CA ILE A 74 12.78 -2.52 20.36
C ILE A 74 13.25 -1.82 19.08
N ALA A 75 12.32 -1.36 18.23
CA ALA A 75 12.67 -0.64 17.02
C ALA A 75 13.47 0.65 17.32
N ILE A 76 13.08 1.41 18.34
CA ILE A 76 13.81 2.61 18.77
C ILE A 76 15.21 2.25 19.27
N CYS A 77 15.37 1.19 20.07
CA CYS A 77 16.68 0.70 20.49
C CYS A 77 17.54 0.33 19.28
N CYS A 78 16.98 -0.37 18.29
CA CYS A 78 17.67 -0.73 17.05
C CYS A 78 18.11 0.51 16.26
N VAL A 79 17.29 1.55 16.19
CA VAL A 79 17.67 2.84 15.57
C VAL A 79 18.88 3.45 16.30
N LYS A 80 18.87 3.47 17.64
CA LYS A 80 19.99 3.99 18.44
C LYS A 80 21.28 3.18 18.27
N LEU A 81 21.15 1.88 18.03
CA LEU A 81 22.25 0.95 17.74
C LEU A 81 22.66 0.94 16.26
N ASN A 82 22.08 1.81 15.42
CA ASN A 82 22.34 1.88 13.98
C ASN A 82 21.97 0.59 13.21
N GLN A 83 21.07 -0.23 13.76
CA GLN A 83 20.57 -1.49 13.21
C GLN A 83 19.25 -1.26 12.45
N ARG A 84 19.33 -0.62 11.27
CA ARG A 84 18.16 -0.14 10.53
C ARG A 84 17.26 -1.25 10.00
N GLU A 85 17.85 -2.33 9.49
CA GLU A 85 17.10 -3.50 8.99
C GLU A 85 16.21 -4.08 10.07
N MET A 86 16.81 -4.43 11.21
CA MET A 86 16.08 -4.97 12.34
C MET A 86 15.03 -3.98 12.88
N ALA A 87 15.35 -2.68 12.93
CA ALA A 87 14.35 -1.68 13.31
C ALA A 87 13.13 -1.71 12.39
N LEU A 88 13.33 -1.83 11.06
CA LEU A 88 12.23 -1.91 10.09
C LEU A 88 11.43 -3.20 10.23
N ASP A 89 12.05 -4.33 10.54
CA ASP A 89 11.35 -5.59 10.80
C ASP A 89 10.38 -5.46 11.98
N TRP A 90 10.82 -4.90 13.10
CA TRP A 90 9.96 -4.66 14.27
C TRP A 90 8.84 -3.65 14.01
N LEU A 91 9.11 -2.61 13.20
CA LEU A 91 8.08 -1.66 12.78
C LEU A 91 7.07 -2.27 11.80
N GLU A 92 7.47 -3.24 10.99
CA GLU A 92 6.53 -4.00 10.16
C GLU A 92 5.70 -4.97 11.00
N GLU A 93 6.29 -5.56 12.05
CA GLU A 93 5.59 -6.43 13.00
C GLU A 93 4.41 -5.72 13.69
N VAL A 94 4.53 -4.42 13.97
CA VAL A 94 3.39 -3.58 14.42
C VAL A 94 2.22 -3.65 13.43
N LYS A 95 2.47 -3.57 12.12
CA LYS A 95 1.42 -3.67 11.10
C LYS A 95 0.87 -5.10 10.97
N VAL A 96 1.74 -6.10 11.10
CA VAL A 96 1.33 -7.52 11.10
C VAL A 96 0.36 -7.76 12.26
N LEU A 97 0.70 -7.34 13.47
CA LEU A 97 -0.15 -7.50 14.65
C LEU A 97 -1.50 -6.80 14.46
N VAL A 98 -1.50 -5.53 14.05
CA VAL A 98 -2.72 -4.74 13.80
C VAL A 98 -3.64 -5.40 12.78
N ARG A 99 -3.07 -5.90 11.68
CA ARG A 99 -3.83 -6.61 10.67
C ARG A 99 -4.41 -7.92 11.22
N ASN A 100 -3.71 -8.64 12.09
CA ASN A 100 -4.25 -9.88 12.64
C ASN A 100 -5.32 -9.65 13.72
N ILE A 101 -5.19 -8.59 14.52
CA ILE A 101 -6.26 -8.15 15.43
C ILE A 101 -7.53 -7.85 14.65
N SER A 102 -7.42 -7.27 13.45
CA SER A 102 -8.59 -7.03 12.60
C SER A 102 -9.35 -8.28 12.20
N LEU A 103 -8.63 -9.41 12.06
CA LEU A 103 -9.17 -10.70 11.64
C LEU A 103 -9.75 -11.49 12.81
N SER A 104 -9.49 -11.10 14.06
CA SER A 104 -10.05 -11.74 15.25
C SER A 104 -11.40 -11.18 15.69
N LEU A 105 -11.91 -10.15 15.00
CA LEU A 105 -13.20 -9.54 15.34
C LEU A 105 -14.35 -10.35 14.74
N ASP A 106 -15.36 -10.63 15.56
CA ASP A 106 -16.52 -11.47 15.17
C ASP A 106 -17.43 -10.81 14.13
N GLU A 107 -17.46 -9.47 14.05
CA GLU A 107 -18.28 -8.74 13.09
C GLU A 107 -17.53 -8.56 11.75
N PRO A 108 -18.09 -9.05 10.62
CA PRO A 108 -17.52 -8.80 9.31
C PRO A 108 -17.44 -7.30 9.03
N ILE A 109 -16.32 -6.90 8.41
CA ILE A 109 -15.91 -5.54 8.04
C ILE A 109 -16.96 -4.76 7.20
N PHE A 110 -17.99 -5.44 6.70
CA PHE A 110 -18.91 -4.99 5.65
C PHE A 110 -20.35 -4.81 6.13
N GLY A 111 -20.57 -4.60 7.43
CA GLY A 111 -21.88 -4.67 8.06
C GLY A 111 -22.78 -3.44 7.88
N ASN A 112 -22.25 -2.26 7.55
CA ASN A 112 -23.02 -1.03 7.35
C ASN A 112 -22.43 -0.16 6.24
N LEU A 113 -22.97 -0.34 5.03
CA LEU A 113 -22.66 0.26 3.72
C LEU A 113 -22.45 1.80 3.68
N SER A 114 -22.64 2.53 4.78
CA SER A 114 -22.35 3.97 4.89
C SER A 114 -21.14 4.32 5.76
N SER A 115 -20.48 3.34 6.40
CA SER A 115 -19.32 3.51 7.28
C SER A 115 -18.21 2.44 7.17
N ASP A 116 -18.34 1.51 6.21
CA ASP A 116 -17.62 0.22 6.07
C ASP A 116 -16.13 0.26 5.62
N TRP A 117 -15.39 1.30 5.98
CA TRP A 117 -13.92 1.27 5.92
C TRP A 117 -13.28 1.91 7.15
N LYS A 118 -14.05 2.25 8.18
CA LYS A 118 -13.48 2.77 9.43
C LYS A 118 -12.50 1.72 9.94
N GLY A 119 -11.23 2.12 9.98
CA GLY A 119 -10.13 1.23 10.28
C GLY A 119 -10.42 0.44 11.55
N HIS A 120 -9.91 -0.79 11.58
CA HIS A 120 -9.92 -1.58 12.79
C HIS A 120 -9.17 -0.83 13.88
N HIS A 121 -9.89 -0.49 14.94
CA HIS A 121 -9.33 0.26 16.02
C HIS A 121 -9.72 -0.40 17.34
N LEU A 122 -8.70 -0.81 18.10
CA LEU A 122 -8.88 -0.92 19.54
C LEU A 122 -9.26 0.47 20.01
N ASP A 123 -10.40 0.57 20.69
CA ASP A 123 -10.91 1.82 21.26
C ASP A 123 -10.06 2.25 22.46
N ASN A 124 -8.80 2.59 22.17
CA ASN A 124 -7.77 2.92 23.14
C ASN A 124 -6.83 3.99 22.56
N ARG A 125 -6.55 5.06 23.31
CA ARG A 125 -5.66 6.15 22.86
C ARG A 125 -4.23 5.66 22.58
N SER A 126 -3.70 4.77 23.42
CA SER A 126 -2.34 4.24 23.29
C SER A 126 -2.18 3.41 22.01
N TYR A 127 -3.23 2.69 21.59
CA TYR A 127 -3.23 1.98 20.31
C TYR A 127 -2.83 2.90 19.16
N TYR A 128 -3.54 4.03 18.99
CA TYR A 128 -3.24 5.01 17.96
C TYR A 128 -1.84 5.61 18.13
N SER A 129 -1.44 5.92 19.37
CA SER A 129 -0.09 6.42 19.66
C SER A 129 0.98 5.46 19.13
N HIS A 130 0.86 4.16 19.38
CA HIS A 130 1.81 3.16 18.89
C HIS A 130 1.83 3.03 17.36
N LEU A 131 0.69 3.15 16.69
CA LEU A 131 0.64 3.17 15.21
C LEU A 131 1.37 4.38 14.64
N LEU A 132 1.14 5.55 15.24
CA LEU A 132 1.72 6.80 14.82
C LEU A 132 3.23 6.81 15.09
N THR A 133 3.67 6.29 16.24
CA THR A 133 5.08 6.07 16.55
C THR A 133 5.72 5.16 15.50
N ALA A 134 5.13 4.01 15.20
CA ALA A 134 5.72 3.07 14.25
C ALA A 134 5.86 3.67 12.84
N ALA A 135 4.79 4.31 12.36
CA ALA A 135 4.80 4.99 11.06
C ALA A 135 5.80 6.15 11.02
N HIS A 136 5.87 6.96 12.10
CA HIS A 136 6.82 8.06 12.18
C HIS A 136 8.27 7.58 12.18
N THR A 137 8.61 6.62 13.04
CA THR A 137 9.96 6.06 13.15
C THR A 137 10.39 5.42 11.83
N GLY A 138 9.49 4.66 11.18
CA GLY A 138 9.75 4.11 9.86
C GLY A 138 10.00 5.19 8.81
N ALA A 139 9.22 6.29 8.82
CA ALA A 139 9.45 7.41 7.92
C ALA A 139 10.83 8.08 8.13
N VAL A 140 11.32 8.16 9.37
CA VAL A 140 12.66 8.69 9.67
C VAL A 140 13.73 7.77 9.09
N ILE A 141 13.64 6.46 9.35
CA ILE A 141 14.61 5.47 8.82
C ILE A 141 14.62 5.50 7.28
N PHE A 142 13.46 5.48 6.63
CA PHE A 142 13.40 5.52 5.16
C PHE A 142 13.92 6.82 4.57
N TYR A 143 13.79 7.93 5.29
CA TYR A 143 14.35 9.21 4.85
C TYR A 143 15.88 9.19 4.89
N GLU A 144 16.46 8.66 5.97
CA GLU A 144 17.91 8.44 6.07
C GLU A 144 18.42 7.53 4.95
N LEU A 145 17.69 6.45 4.64
CA LEU A 145 18.00 5.53 3.55
C LEU A 145 17.73 6.10 2.14
N GLY A 146 17.25 7.33 2.01
CA GLY A 146 16.91 7.95 0.72
C GLY A 146 15.67 7.40 0.02
N ASN A 147 14.89 6.54 0.69
CA ASN A 147 13.68 5.91 0.14
C ASN A 147 12.46 6.84 0.30
N THR A 148 12.44 7.92 -0.49
CA THR A 148 11.43 8.98 -0.38
C THR A 148 9.99 8.48 -0.59
N ALA A 149 9.79 7.41 -1.37
CA ALA A 149 8.48 6.82 -1.59
C ALA A 149 7.89 6.23 -0.31
N ASN A 150 8.71 5.46 0.43
CA ASN A 150 8.28 4.91 1.71
C ASN A 150 8.12 6.00 2.78
N VAL A 151 8.91 7.08 2.72
CA VAL A 151 8.68 8.25 3.59
C VAL A 151 7.28 8.82 3.39
N VAL A 152 6.88 9.09 2.14
CA VAL A 152 5.53 9.57 1.82
C VAL A 152 4.46 8.59 2.28
N HIS A 153 4.61 7.31 1.95
CA HIS A 153 3.64 6.29 2.35
C HIS A 153 3.46 6.22 3.88
N ARG A 154 4.55 6.22 4.64
CA ARG A 154 4.51 6.16 6.11
C ARG A 154 3.89 7.44 6.69
N ARG A 155 4.24 8.62 6.18
CA ARG A 155 3.65 9.90 6.61
C ARG A 155 2.16 10.02 6.25
N TRP A 156 1.77 9.51 5.08
CA TRP A 156 0.37 9.42 4.68
C TRP A 156 -0.41 8.49 5.61
N THR A 157 0.18 7.36 5.99
CA THR A 157 -0.39 6.44 6.98
C THR A 157 -0.59 7.15 8.33
N THR A 158 0.39 7.93 8.79
CA THR A 158 0.27 8.74 10.02
C THR A 158 -0.89 9.74 9.93
N GLN A 159 -1.02 10.45 8.81
CA GLN A 159 -2.11 11.40 8.57
C GLN A 159 -3.47 10.70 8.51
N GLY A 160 -3.59 9.59 7.77
CA GLY A 160 -4.81 8.82 7.68
C GLY A 160 -5.24 8.26 9.03
N THR A 161 -4.27 7.83 9.86
CA THR A 161 -4.54 7.39 11.24
C THR A 161 -5.08 8.53 12.09
N MET A 162 -4.53 9.74 11.95
CA MET A 162 -5.03 10.93 12.66
C MET A 162 -6.42 11.37 12.22
N THR A 163 -6.70 11.36 10.92
CA THR A 163 -8.03 11.69 10.39
C THR A 163 -9.09 10.69 10.87
N ASN A 164 -8.69 9.46 11.19
CA ASN A 164 -9.56 8.42 11.73
C ASN A 164 -9.53 8.31 13.26
N LEU A 165 -8.82 9.20 13.97
CA LEU A 165 -8.78 9.19 15.43
C LEU A 165 -10.16 9.59 15.99
N PRO A 166 -10.76 8.80 16.89
CA PRO A 166 -12.04 9.14 17.50
C PRO A 166 -11.99 10.49 18.22
N ASP A 167 -13.00 11.34 18.00
CA ASP A 167 -13.08 12.71 18.54
C ASP A 167 -12.97 12.79 20.06
N LYS A 168 -13.25 11.70 20.78
CA LYS A 168 -13.14 11.62 22.24
C LYS A 168 -11.69 11.63 22.76
N TYR A 169 -10.70 11.38 21.90
CA TYR A 169 -9.31 11.39 22.31
C TYR A 169 -8.67 12.76 22.14
N ASP A 170 -8.02 13.22 23.20
CA ASP A 170 -7.17 14.39 23.15
C ASP A 170 -5.98 14.16 22.21
N GLN A 171 -5.86 15.05 21.22
CA GLN A 171 -4.81 15.07 20.20
C GLN A 171 -3.51 15.69 20.71
N THR A 172 -3.49 16.25 21.92
CA THR A 172 -2.28 16.81 22.55
C THR A 172 -1.19 15.74 22.66
N GLY A 173 0.02 16.06 22.20
CA GLY A 173 1.17 15.15 22.10
C GLY A 173 1.10 14.17 20.91
N ILE A 174 -0.08 13.88 20.37
CA ILE A 174 -0.23 13.06 19.16
C ILE A 174 0.07 13.89 17.89
N ASN A 175 -0.29 15.17 17.92
CA ASN A 175 -0.02 16.11 16.82
C ASN A 175 1.47 16.28 16.48
N ASP A 176 2.37 15.95 17.40
CA ASP A 176 3.82 15.99 17.17
C ASP A 176 4.26 14.96 16.10
N PHE A 177 3.48 13.89 15.91
CA PHE A 177 3.73 12.90 14.86
C PHE A 177 3.27 13.39 13.47
N THR A 178 2.28 14.28 13.41
CA THR A 178 1.57 14.71 12.20
C THR A 178 1.68 16.20 11.95
N HIS A 179 2.87 16.66 11.60
CA HIS A 179 3.00 17.96 10.96
C HIS A 179 2.57 17.86 9.49
N TYR A 180 1.35 18.32 9.17
CA TYR A 180 0.83 18.35 7.80
C TYR A 180 1.80 19.00 6.81
N ARG A 181 2.51 20.05 7.26
CA ARG A 181 3.58 20.70 6.49
C ARG A 181 4.69 19.73 6.06
N LYS A 182 5.11 18.82 6.94
CA LYS A 182 6.10 17.80 6.59
C LYS A 182 5.56 16.83 5.54
N LEU A 183 4.30 16.40 5.67
CA LEU A 183 3.66 15.56 4.66
C LEU A 183 3.63 16.27 3.29
N ASP A 184 3.20 17.53 3.25
CA ASP A 184 3.17 18.35 2.02
C ASP A 184 4.58 18.53 1.41
N GLU A 185 5.60 18.73 2.25
CA GLU A 185 7.00 18.77 1.81
C GLU A 185 7.42 17.45 1.15
N PHE A 186 7.03 16.30 1.72
CA PHE A 186 7.36 14.98 1.16
C PHE A 186 6.54 14.64 -0.09
N LEU A 187 5.27 15.03 -0.16
CA LEU A 187 4.41 14.82 -1.34
C LEU A 187 4.92 15.54 -2.60
N LYS A 188 5.74 16.59 -2.41
CA LYS A 188 6.38 17.31 -3.51
C LYS A 188 7.66 16.63 -4.03
N LEU A 189 8.19 15.64 -3.30
CA LEU A 189 9.36 14.90 -3.74
C LEU A 189 9.01 13.98 -4.90
N ARG A 190 9.93 13.83 -5.84
CA ARG A 190 9.86 12.77 -6.86
C ARG A 190 10.41 11.48 -6.25
N HIS A 191 10.04 10.33 -6.82
CA HIS A 191 10.42 9.02 -6.29
C HIS A 191 11.16 8.17 -7.35
N PRO A 192 12.47 7.87 -7.16
CA PRO A 192 13.38 8.51 -6.18
C PRO A 192 13.55 10.02 -6.47
N GLU A 193 13.96 10.81 -5.48
CA GLU A 193 14.10 12.28 -5.64
C GLU A 193 15.42 12.58 -6.38
N PRO A 194 15.38 13.10 -7.64
CA PRO A 194 16.58 13.27 -8.45
C PRO A 194 17.66 14.14 -7.81
N ARG A 195 17.25 15.12 -6.99
CA ARG A 195 18.20 16.01 -6.28
C ARG A 195 18.98 15.31 -5.17
N LEU A 196 18.44 14.22 -4.63
CA LEU A 196 19.08 13.45 -3.59
C LEU A 196 20.03 12.40 -4.18
N VAL A 197 19.79 11.93 -5.41
CA VAL A 197 20.53 10.80 -6.04
C VAL A 197 22.05 10.97 -5.98
N THR A 198 22.60 12.16 -6.21
CA THR A 198 24.06 12.40 -6.18
C THR A 198 24.67 12.39 -4.78
N ARG A 199 23.84 12.40 -3.74
CA ARG A 199 24.23 12.40 -2.31
C ARG A 199 23.85 11.10 -1.61
N LEU A 200 23.17 10.18 -2.30
CA LEU A 200 22.79 8.90 -1.71
C LEU A 200 24.03 8.02 -1.64
N GLU A 201 24.44 7.69 -0.42
CA GLU A 201 25.42 6.66 -0.14
C GLU A 201 24.70 5.37 0.27
N VAL A 202 25.33 4.23 0.01
CA VAL A 202 24.84 2.96 0.51
C VAL A 202 25.14 2.89 2.00
N ILE A 203 24.15 3.21 2.82
CA ILE A 203 24.26 3.21 4.29
C ILE A 203 24.10 1.78 4.85
N ASP A 204 23.28 0.97 4.20
CA ASP A 204 22.94 -0.39 4.62
C ASP A 204 22.74 -1.24 3.34
N ASP A 205 23.64 -2.19 3.10
CA ASP A 205 23.70 -2.97 1.85
C ASP A 205 22.68 -4.12 1.82
N THR A 206 22.26 -4.63 2.99
CA THR A 206 21.25 -5.70 3.10
C THR A 206 19.86 -5.18 2.75
N LEU A 207 19.57 -3.92 3.05
CA LEU A 207 18.31 -3.24 2.75
C LEU A 207 18.16 -2.77 1.30
N GLN A 208 19.19 -2.93 0.45
CA GLN A 208 19.10 -2.49 -0.93
C GLN A 208 18.41 -3.51 -1.82
N VAL A 209 17.29 -3.09 -2.42
CA VAL A 209 16.75 -3.79 -3.58
C VAL A 209 17.76 -3.66 -4.72
N ARG A 210 18.41 -4.77 -5.10
CA ARG A 210 19.31 -4.82 -6.25
C ARG A 210 18.54 -4.43 -7.51
N GLY A 211 18.82 -3.24 -8.03
CA GLY A 211 18.18 -2.71 -9.22
C GLY A 211 18.62 -1.27 -9.47
N SER A 212 18.26 -0.74 -10.62
CA SER A 212 18.50 0.66 -10.94
C SER A 212 17.26 1.24 -11.62
N TRP A 213 17.04 2.53 -11.40
CA TRP A 213 16.05 3.29 -12.15
C TRP A 213 16.71 3.82 -13.40
N GLN A 214 16.23 3.38 -14.56
CA GLN A 214 16.63 3.92 -15.85
C GLN A 214 15.49 4.72 -16.43
N LYS A 215 15.75 6.00 -16.72
CA LYS A 215 14.84 6.81 -17.52
C LYS A 215 14.92 6.33 -18.96
N ILE A 216 13.78 5.94 -19.53
CA ILE A 216 13.67 5.62 -20.96
C ILE A 216 13.52 6.95 -21.70
N ASP A 217 14.53 7.31 -22.49
CA ASP A 217 14.45 8.48 -23.35
C ASP A 217 13.60 8.16 -24.58
N THR A 218 12.58 8.99 -24.80
CA THR A 218 11.67 8.86 -25.95
C THR A 218 11.88 10.03 -26.89
N ARG A 219 11.50 9.87 -28.17
CA ARG A 219 11.47 10.99 -29.12
C ARG A 219 10.65 12.17 -28.56
N LYS A 220 11.22 13.37 -28.54
CA LYS A 220 10.59 14.57 -27.94
C LYS A 220 9.33 15.05 -28.68
N ALA A 221 9.25 14.83 -29.99
CA ALA A 221 8.12 15.24 -30.81
C ALA A 221 7.09 14.10 -30.91
N GLY A 222 5.80 14.43 -30.75
CA GLY A 222 4.69 13.47 -30.87
C GLY A 222 4.48 12.56 -29.66
N GLY A 223 5.00 12.92 -28.48
CA GLY A 223 4.77 12.18 -27.25
C GLY A 223 3.37 12.35 -26.67
N ILE A 224 2.92 11.38 -25.88
CA ILE A 224 1.69 11.50 -25.10
C ILE A 224 1.83 12.58 -24.02
N PRO A 225 0.80 13.42 -23.78
CA PRO A 225 0.82 14.38 -22.67
C PRO A 225 0.90 13.67 -21.31
N GLY A 226 1.52 14.34 -20.34
CA GLY A 226 1.59 13.87 -18.96
C GLY A 226 0.19 13.67 -18.37
N ARG A 227 -0.02 12.52 -17.74
CA ARG A 227 -1.33 12.04 -17.29
C ARG A 227 -1.20 11.09 -16.09
N HIS A 228 -2.26 10.93 -15.31
CA HIS A 228 -2.41 9.94 -14.24
C HIS A 228 -3.71 9.13 -14.41
N GLY A 229 -3.85 8.06 -13.64
CA GLY A 229 -5.05 7.20 -13.64
C GLY A 229 -5.35 6.52 -14.99
N PHE A 230 -4.33 6.37 -15.85
CA PHE A 230 -4.45 5.65 -17.12
C PHE A 230 -4.32 4.14 -16.90
N ALA A 231 -4.94 3.35 -17.78
CA ALA A 231 -4.66 1.92 -17.87
C ALA A 231 -3.32 1.71 -18.59
N SER A 232 -2.51 0.76 -18.12
CA SER A 232 -1.28 0.37 -18.83
C SER A 232 -0.96 -1.11 -18.70
N PHE A 233 -0.28 -1.65 -19.72
CA PHE A 233 0.19 -3.04 -19.74
C PHE A 233 1.34 -3.20 -20.74
N VAL A 234 2.10 -4.29 -20.60
CA VAL A 234 3.17 -4.65 -21.53
C VAL A 234 2.77 -5.91 -22.30
N TRP A 235 2.93 -5.88 -23.63
CA TRP A 235 2.74 -7.06 -24.47
C TRP A 235 3.78 -7.09 -25.60
N LYS A 236 4.44 -8.24 -25.78
CA LYS A 236 5.51 -8.49 -26.77
C LYS A 236 6.54 -7.35 -26.88
N GLY A 237 6.94 -6.76 -25.74
CA GLY A 237 7.94 -5.69 -25.68
C GLY A 237 7.43 -4.28 -26.03
N ARG A 238 6.11 -4.08 -26.09
CA ARG A 238 5.48 -2.75 -26.23
C ARG A 238 4.77 -2.38 -24.93
N LEU A 239 4.90 -1.13 -24.50
CA LEU A 239 4.12 -0.56 -23.39
C LEU A 239 2.90 0.16 -23.98
N TYR A 240 1.72 -0.23 -23.54
CA TYR A 240 0.45 0.34 -23.95
C TYR A 240 -0.09 1.26 -22.85
N VAL A 241 -0.71 2.37 -23.24
CA VAL A 241 -1.29 3.38 -22.34
C VAL A 241 -2.63 3.85 -22.88
N ALA A 242 -3.71 3.70 -22.10
CA ALA A 242 -5.06 4.09 -22.46
C ALA A 242 -5.67 5.04 -21.43
N GLY A 243 -6.30 6.11 -21.90
CA GLY A 243 -7.03 7.05 -21.05
C GLY A 243 -6.16 7.84 -20.06
N GLY A 244 -6.72 8.11 -18.88
CA GLY A 244 -6.15 8.96 -17.83
C GLY A 244 -6.53 10.42 -17.96
N GLU A 245 -6.05 11.27 -17.07
CA GLU A 245 -6.28 12.72 -17.11
C GLU A 245 -5.01 13.49 -16.77
N LYS A 246 -4.92 14.74 -17.22
CA LYS A 246 -3.78 15.64 -16.90
C LYS A 246 -3.91 16.24 -15.51
N SER A 247 -5.11 16.66 -15.15
CA SER A 247 -5.47 17.15 -13.82
C SER A 247 -6.98 17.03 -13.63
N PRO A 248 -7.48 17.11 -12.37
CA PRO A 248 -8.91 16.97 -12.09
C PRO A 248 -9.81 18.02 -12.79
N GLN A 249 -9.23 19.13 -13.25
CA GLN A 249 -9.93 20.23 -13.93
C GLN A 249 -9.92 20.09 -15.47
N HIS A 250 -9.24 19.07 -16.02
CA HIS A 250 -9.18 18.82 -17.46
C HIS A 250 -10.06 17.63 -17.83
N ASP A 251 -10.47 17.58 -19.10
CA ASP A 251 -11.17 16.43 -19.66
C ASP A 251 -10.29 15.18 -19.60
N ALA A 252 -10.91 14.04 -19.33
CA ALA A 252 -10.23 12.76 -19.37
C ALA A 252 -9.85 12.41 -20.81
N TYR A 253 -8.63 11.91 -20.99
CA TYR A 253 -8.21 11.34 -22.25
C TYR A 253 -9.01 10.06 -22.53
N ARG A 254 -9.35 9.82 -23.80
CA ARG A 254 -9.93 8.56 -24.29
C ARG A 254 -9.12 7.97 -25.45
N ASP A 255 -7.91 8.48 -25.62
CA ASP A 255 -6.95 8.03 -26.60
C ASP A 255 -6.28 6.72 -26.13
N PHE A 256 -5.63 6.06 -27.08
CA PHE A 256 -4.91 4.82 -26.83
C PHE A 256 -3.60 4.83 -27.61
N TRP A 257 -2.50 4.47 -26.94
CA TRP A 257 -1.16 4.59 -27.49
C TRP A 257 -0.29 3.41 -27.10
N TYR A 258 0.78 3.18 -27.85
CA TYR A 258 1.89 2.34 -27.40
C TYR A 258 3.25 2.93 -27.75
N ILE A 259 4.29 2.44 -27.08
CA ILE A 259 5.70 2.65 -27.43
C ILE A 259 6.43 1.31 -27.48
N ASN A 260 7.36 1.15 -28.43
CA ASN A 260 8.21 -0.02 -28.50
C ASN A 260 9.36 0.09 -27.49
N LEU A 261 9.42 -0.79 -26.49
CA LEU A 261 10.45 -0.74 -25.45
C LEU A 261 11.82 -1.19 -25.96
N ARG A 262 11.87 -1.89 -27.10
CA ARG A 262 13.14 -2.26 -27.78
C ARG A 262 13.70 -1.13 -28.63
N ASP A 263 12.86 -0.18 -29.02
CA ASP A 263 13.22 0.99 -29.82
C ASP A 263 12.40 2.20 -29.37
N PRO A 264 12.71 2.79 -28.20
CA PRO A 264 11.93 3.92 -27.66
C PRO A 264 12.06 5.20 -28.50
N GLU A 265 13.07 5.27 -29.36
CA GLU A 265 13.32 6.38 -30.28
C GLU A 265 12.31 6.41 -31.43
N SER A 266 11.64 5.28 -31.72
CA SER A 266 10.52 5.23 -32.66
C SER A 266 9.36 6.16 -32.25
N GLY A 267 9.29 6.49 -30.96
CA GLY A 267 8.28 7.37 -30.39
C GLY A 267 6.98 6.65 -30.07
N TRP A 268 5.97 7.44 -29.70
CA TRP A 268 4.64 6.94 -29.39
C TRP A 268 3.82 6.74 -30.67
N HIS A 269 3.08 5.63 -30.71
CA HIS A 269 2.20 5.25 -31.81
C HIS A 269 0.75 5.31 -31.34
N ALA A 270 -0.08 6.09 -32.03
CA ALA A 270 -1.51 6.16 -31.76
C ALA A 270 -2.21 4.88 -32.23
N LEU A 271 -3.14 4.39 -31.44
CA LEU A 271 -4.06 3.30 -31.75
C LEU A 271 -5.49 3.85 -31.90
N PRO A 272 -6.43 3.07 -32.47
CA PRO A 272 -7.83 3.46 -32.48
C PRO A 272 -8.32 3.81 -31.06
N PRO A 273 -9.00 4.96 -30.89
CA PRO A 273 -9.50 5.38 -29.59
C PRO A 273 -10.58 4.41 -29.09
N TYR A 274 -10.83 4.43 -27.78
CA TYR A 274 -11.85 3.58 -27.18
C TYR A 274 -13.24 3.95 -27.73
N PRO A 275 -13.98 3.02 -28.36
CA PRO A 275 -15.13 3.35 -29.20
C PRO A 275 -16.40 3.66 -28.40
N VAL A 276 -16.41 3.37 -27.10
CA VAL A 276 -17.60 3.56 -26.26
C VAL A 276 -17.63 5.02 -25.78
N PRO A 277 -18.75 5.74 -25.94
CA PRO A 277 -18.87 7.12 -25.48
C PRO A 277 -18.74 7.25 -23.96
N GLU A 278 -18.22 8.39 -23.51
CA GLU A 278 -18.05 8.70 -22.08
C GLU A 278 -19.36 8.62 -21.30
N GLN A 279 -20.49 8.99 -21.90
CA GLN A 279 -21.81 8.91 -21.26
C GLN A 279 -22.21 7.49 -20.85
N GLN A 280 -21.57 6.45 -21.41
CA GLN A 280 -21.85 5.06 -21.09
C GLN A 280 -20.85 4.43 -20.11
N THR A 281 -19.63 4.97 -20.02
CA THR A 281 -18.55 4.37 -19.21
C THR A 281 -17.98 5.32 -18.17
N ASP A 282 -18.46 6.56 -18.12
CA ASP A 282 -17.76 7.68 -17.48
C ASP A 282 -16.37 7.93 -18.10
N LYS A 283 -15.63 8.87 -17.49
CA LYS A 283 -14.22 9.17 -17.76
C LYS A 283 -13.40 7.89 -17.82
N PHE A 284 -12.50 7.79 -18.79
CA PHE A 284 -11.55 6.67 -18.88
C PHE A 284 -10.41 6.89 -17.87
N LEU A 285 -10.76 6.87 -16.58
CA LEU A 285 -9.88 7.15 -15.45
C LEU A 285 -10.01 6.02 -14.42
N GLY A 286 -8.88 5.55 -13.89
CA GLY A 286 -8.85 4.48 -12.90
C GLY A 286 -9.18 3.10 -13.49
N PHE A 287 -9.27 2.95 -14.81
CA PHE A 287 -9.54 1.66 -15.42
C PHE A 287 -8.30 0.77 -15.41
N SER A 288 -8.53 -0.53 -15.24
CA SER A 288 -7.52 -1.57 -15.35
C SER A 288 -7.74 -2.38 -16.63
N MET A 289 -6.65 -2.72 -17.32
CA MET A 289 -6.68 -3.65 -18.45
C MET A 289 -5.79 -4.85 -18.16
N ALA A 290 -6.26 -6.04 -18.52
CA ALA A 290 -5.53 -7.29 -18.30
C ALA A 290 -5.33 -8.01 -19.63
N VAL A 291 -4.10 -8.47 -19.87
CA VAL A 291 -3.72 -9.12 -21.13
C VAL A 291 -3.83 -10.63 -20.99
N HIS A 292 -4.45 -11.27 -21.97
CA HIS A 292 -4.42 -12.71 -22.13
C HIS A 292 -4.37 -13.07 -23.62
N GLU A 293 -3.39 -13.90 -23.96
CA GLU A 293 -3.05 -14.24 -25.35
C GLU A 293 -2.77 -12.97 -26.18
N ASP A 294 -3.55 -12.75 -27.24
CA ASP A 294 -3.41 -11.63 -28.17
C ASP A 294 -4.49 -10.56 -27.93
N ARG A 295 -5.08 -10.48 -26.73
CA ARG A 295 -6.11 -9.49 -26.37
C ARG A 295 -5.84 -8.80 -25.03
N ALA A 296 -6.13 -7.51 -24.97
CA ALA A 296 -6.19 -6.73 -23.75
C ALA A 296 -7.66 -6.46 -23.38
N TYR A 297 -8.10 -6.99 -22.25
CA TYR A 297 -9.49 -6.92 -21.81
C TYR A 297 -9.70 -5.72 -20.90
N LEU A 298 -10.87 -5.09 -21.01
CA LEU A 298 -11.32 -3.95 -20.19
C LEU A 298 -12.73 -4.25 -19.69
N PHE A 299 -12.88 -4.27 -18.36
CA PHE A 299 -14.18 -4.41 -17.72
C PHE A 299 -14.55 -3.11 -17.01
N THR A 300 -15.63 -2.47 -17.45
CA THR A 300 -16.08 -1.17 -16.92
C THR A 300 -17.30 -1.28 -16.00
N GLY A 301 -17.61 -2.48 -15.48
CA GLY A 301 -18.83 -2.71 -14.70
C GLY A 301 -20.11 -2.88 -15.54
N ARG A 302 -20.04 -2.81 -16.87
CA ARG A 302 -21.17 -3.08 -17.79
C ARG A 302 -21.34 -4.59 -18.03
N PRO A 303 -22.53 -5.07 -18.46
CA PRO A 303 -22.73 -6.47 -18.90
C PRO A 303 -22.06 -6.79 -20.25
N VAL A 304 -20.94 -6.13 -20.53
CA VAL A 304 -20.11 -6.27 -21.73
C VAL A 304 -18.65 -6.19 -21.28
N LEU A 305 -17.84 -7.09 -21.84
CA LEU A 305 -16.40 -7.07 -21.73
C LEU A 305 -15.84 -6.49 -23.04
N ASP A 306 -15.27 -5.29 -22.96
CA ASP A 306 -14.55 -4.72 -24.08
C ASP A 306 -13.17 -5.38 -24.17
N TYR A 307 -12.65 -5.52 -25.37
CA TYR A 307 -11.28 -5.97 -25.58
C TYR A 307 -10.64 -5.23 -26.76
N PHE A 308 -9.33 -5.06 -26.68
CA PHE A 308 -8.52 -4.65 -27.81
C PHE A 308 -7.75 -5.86 -28.33
N ASP A 309 -7.96 -6.20 -29.60
CA ASP A 309 -7.18 -7.22 -30.30
C ASP A 309 -5.81 -6.63 -30.63
N LEU A 310 -4.77 -7.17 -29.99
CA LEU A 310 -3.40 -6.63 -30.07
C LEU A 310 -2.71 -6.96 -31.39
N VAL A 311 -3.26 -7.90 -32.17
CA VAL A 311 -2.73 -8.30 -33.48
C VAL A 311 -3.44 -7.52 -34.58
N ALA A 312 -4.77 -7.45 -34.52
CA ALA A 312 -5.56 -6.70 -35.49
C ALA A 312 -5.61 -5.19 -35.20
N GLU A 313 -5.15 -4.77 -34.02
CA GLU A 313 -5.20 -3.39 -33.51
C GLU A 313 -6.62 -2.78 -33.58
N THR A 314 -7.62 -3.57 -33.18
CA THR A 314 -9.05 -3.19 -33.24
C THR A 314 -9.76 -3.47 -31.93
N TRP A 315 -10.78 -2.67 -31.63
CA TRP A 315 -11.66 -2.89 -30.50
C TRP A 315 -12.77 -3.89 -30.83
N GLY A 316 -13.13 -4.71 -29.86
CA GLY A 316 -14.27 -5.63 -29.91
C GLY A 316 -14.95 -5.73 -28.56
N GLN A 317 -16.07 -6.46 -28.53
CA GLN A 317 -16.92 -6.61 -27.36
C GLN A 317 -17.42 -8.05 -27.23
N THR A 318 -17.50 -8.54 -25.99
CA THR A 318 -18.13 -9.81 -25.65
C THR A 318 -19.21 -9.57 -24.61
N ARG A 319 -20.43 -10.04 -24.86
CA ARG A 319 -21.53 -9.93 -23.90
C ARG A 319 -21.27 -10.82 -22.69
N LEU A 320 -21.50 -10.29 -21.50
CA LEU A 320 -21.39 -11.02 -20.24
C LEU A 320 -22.77 -11.40 -19.73
N PHE A 321 -22.81 -12.50 -18.98
CA PHE A 321 -24.02 -12.99 -18.32
C PHE A 321 -23.72 -13.19 -16.84
N TYR A 322 -24.61 -12.71 -15.99
CA TYR A 322 -24.51 -12.93 -14.55
C TYR A 322 -25.34 -14.15 -14.19
N LYS A 323 -24.68 -15.20 -13.69
CA LYS A 323 -25.35 -16.39 -13.17
C LYS A 323 -25.32 -16.35 -11.65
N ARG A 324 -26.49 -16.14 -11.04
CA ARG A 324 -26.74 -16.35 -9.62
C ARG A 324 -27.73 -17.51 -9.49
N ASP A 325 -27.72 -18.22 -8.35
CA ASP A 325 -28.61 -19.37 -8.10
C ASP A 325 -30.11 -18.99 -8.08
N GLN A 326 -30.44 -17.70 -8.13
CA GLN A 326 -31.78 -17.15 -8.36
C GLN A 326 -31.68 -16.03 -9.39
N GLU A 327 -32.71 -15.82 -10.24
CA GLU A 327 -32.78 -14.83 -11.32
C GLU A 327 -32.19 -13.47 -10.91
N GLY A 328 -30.92 -13.25 -11.26
CA GLY A 328 -30.14 -12.12 -10.77
C GLY A 328 -30.05 -11.02 -11.81
N SER A 329 -30.42 -9.80 -11.42
CA SER A 329 -30.00 -8.60 -12.12
C SER A 329 -28.47 -8.48 -12.12
N TRP A 330 -27.92 -7.78 -13.10
CA TRP A 330 -26.49 -7.46 -13.16
C TRP A 330 -26.00 -6.86 -11.82
N PRO A 331 -24.84 -7.29 -11.27
CA PRO A 331 -24.47 -6.95 -9.89
C PRO A 331 -24.02 -5.49 -9.72
N TYR A 332 -23.63 -4.80 -10.81
CA TYR A 332 -23.18 -3.40 -10.77
C TYR A 332 -24.34 -2.45 -11.08
N LYS A 333 -24.84 -1.75 -10.07
CA LYS A 333 -26.00 -0.83 -10.20
C LYS A 333 -25.73 0.36 -11.11
N THR A 334 -24.52 0.92 -11.04
CA THR A 334 -24.09 2.12 -11.78
C THR A 334 -23.68 1.80 -13.21
N MET A 335 -23.51 0.52 -13.56
CA MET A 335 -22.93 0.08 -14.83
C MET A 335 -21.56 0.72 -15.14
N TYR A 336 -20.89 1.22 -14.11
CA TYR A 336 -19.59 1.87 -14.13
C TYR A 336 -18.75 1.27 -13.01
N LEU A 337 -17.49 0.99 -13.32
CA LEU A 337 -16.49 0.51 -12.37
C LEU A 337 -15.14 1.11 -12.73
N SER A 338 -14.58 1.92 -11.84
CA SER A 338 -13.19 2.41 -11.88
C SER A 338 -12.43 1.87 -10.68
N ASP A 339 -11.13 2.15 -10.62
CA ASP A 339 -10.25 1.91 -9.47
C ASP A 339 -10.28 0.46 -8.95
N CYS A 340 -10.66 -0.46 -9.82
CA CYS A 340 -10.67 -1.89 -9.53
C CYS A 340 -9.32 -2.52 -9.90
N ALA A 341 -8.95 -3.54 -9.14
CA ALA A 341 -7.89 -4.44 -9.54
C ALA A 341 -8.44 -5.49 -10.50
N MET A 342 -7.77 -5.70 -11.63
CA MET A 342 -8.14 -6.73 -12.60
C MET A 342 -6.94 -7.60 -12.97
N VAL A 343 -7.11 -8.92 -12.85
CA VAL A 343 -6.07 -9.91 -13.20
C VAL A 343 -6.66 -11.08 -13.97
N ILE A 344 -5.86 -11.73 -14.81
CA ILE A 344 -6.24 -12.94 -15.52
C ILE A 344 -5.43 -14.12 -15.01
N VAL A 345 -6.12 -15.16 -14.53
CA VAL A 345 -5.50 -16.40 -14.07
C VAL A 345 -6.19 -17.57 -14.75
N LYS A 346 -5.42 -18.37 -15.51
CA LYS A 346 -5.92 -19.56 -16.23
C LYS A 346 -7.16 -19.28 -17.09
N GLY A 347 -7.12 -18.18 -17.86
CA GLY A 347 -8.20 -17.77 -18.76
C GLY A 347 -9.45 -17.19 -18.07
N LYS A 348 -9.39 -16.93 -16.76
CA LYS A 348 -10.47 -16.29 -16.00
C LYS A 348 -10.07 -14.89 -15.57
N ILE A 349 -10.95 -13.92 -15.80
CA ILE A 349 -10.79 -12.54 -15.33
C ILE A 349 -11.31 -12.46 -13.89
N TYR A 350 -10.49 -11.96 -12.98
CA TYR A 350 -10.86 -11.62 -11.61
C TYR A 350 -10.86 -10.11 -11.48
N VAL A 351 -11.93 -9.57 -10.92
CA VAL A 351 -12.12 -8.14 -10.68
C VAL A 351 -12.40 -7.95 -9.20
N PHE A 352 -11.70 -7.03 -8.55
CA PHE A 352 -11.82 -6.76 -7.12
C PHE A 352 -11.81 -5.26 -6.81
N GLY A 353 -12.67 -4.84 -5.89
CA GLY A 353 -12.86 -3.44 -5.51
C GLY A 353 -13.58 -2.62 -6.58
N GLY A 354 -13.31 -1.32 -6.55
CA GLY A 354 -13.94 -0.30 -7.40
C GLY A 354 -15.24 0.28 -6.87
#